data_AF-A0A920H5P1-F1
#
_entry.id   AF-A0A920H5P1-F1
#
_cell.length_a   1.000
_cell.length_b   1.000
_cell.length_c   1.000
_cell.angle_alpha   90.00
_cell.angle_beta   90.00
_cell.angle_gamma   90.00
#
_symmetry.space_group_name_H-M   'P 1'
#
loop_
_entity.id
_entity.type
_entity.pdbx_description
1 polymer ?
#
loop_
_entity_poly.entity_id
_entity_poly.type
_entity_poly.pdbx_seq_one_letter_code
_entity_poly.pdbx_strand_id
1 'polypeptide(L)'
;MPAKSASQDSSSNANVKRAYKKTSVAYQPKIQAPDGHSIHHVCCPHDCPDTCSMLVTRDDSTGKAVKVQGDPSHPITKGYLCNKVNHYLDLVYNDNRVMYPHKRVGPKGPGAKFERITWDEALEQITDNFKETISKYGTEAVQPFSYSGTLGMLGYWTMDQRFWNKMEAARLEQSICIYAAMWAGLYTYGLANGPHVGEAARDGCELMILWGANLVSTGVHSIPFIREAQERGMKLVVIDPRTTRTTMMADIHIRPRPGTDAFLANAMIKVIVDNNLHDVDFLNDQTHGWEEFVNDILPKYTLEEAERITGVKAKEIEDLAIMYAKTKKSYIRANYGLNRHQNSGQMCRAVLILPCFNGSWREEKCGGVAFGQLEEMWLRFDLAKLQRPDLGNRAEKRVVNMVQIGRALADNIGVDGEQLDPPIKTLFVYNSDIANCTPNSGNVRKGMSREDLFITVHETFWTDSCMYADIVLPADTALERTDCHWAYGSWFMGVARPVIEPLGESINNTELFRMLAKKMDYVDPNDNAFTQSDEEIIQDILIEANNDEGERFNCLTEGIDYEDLVKNGWARASTNSKRRDFLKNGWETPSKKIEIKCEAISDAYPGVSPFLNMFLKWKAKRIL
;
A
#
# COMPACT_ATOMS: atom_id res chain seq x y z
N MET A 1 10.24 31.42 13.96
CA MET A 1 10.36 32.89 13.99
C MET A 1 9.31 33.46 13.06
N PRO A 2 8.42 34.38 13.48
CA PRO A 2 7.19 34.65 12.73
C PRO A 2 7.46 35.58 11.54
N ALA A 3 7.05 35.15 10.35
CA ALA A 3 7.10 35.93 9.13
C ALA A 3 5.84 36.80 9.01
N LYS A 4 6.06 38.04 8.58
CA LYS A 4 5.07 39.10 8.41
C LYS A 4 4.16 38.84 7.21
N SER A 5 2.94 39.35 7.35
CA SER A 5 1.90 39.49 6.34
C SER A 5 2.37 40.20 5.07
N ALA A 6 1.96 39.67 3.93
CA ALA A 6 1.81 40.42 2.69
C ALA A 6 0.51 39.97 2.02
N SER A 7 -0.46 40.87 2.00
CA SER A 7 -1.70 40.80 1.24
C SER A 7 -1.40 40.83 -0.26
N GLN A 8 -1.94 39.91 -1.04
CA GLN A 8 -2.18 40.13 -2.46
C GLN A 8 -3.53 39.58 -2.90
N ASP A 9 -4.20 40.45 -3.64
CA ASP A 9 -5.52 40.37 -4.23
C ASP A 9 -5.71 39.19 -5.18
N SER A 10 -6.95 38.71 -5.20
CA SER A 10 -7.51 37.76 -6.14
C SER A 10 -7.53 38.28 -7.58
N SER A 11 -7.28 37.37 -8.53
CA SER A 11 -7.86 37.26 -9.88
C SER A 11 -6.82 37.06 -11.01
N SER A 12 -6.66 35.82 -11.45
CA SER A 12 -6.62 35.43 -12.88
C SER A 12 -6.28 33.95 -13.02
N ASN A 13 -7.31 33.10 -13.12
CA ASN A 13 -7.17 31.75 -13.68
C ASN A 13 -6.88 31.88 -15.18
N ALA A 14 -5.60 31.95 -15.55
CA ALA A 14 -5.15 31.83 -16.92
C ALA A 14 -4.61 30.41 -17.13
N ASN A 15 -5.35 29.62 -17.89
CA ASN A 15 -4.95 28.30 -18.40
C ASN A 15 -3.56 28.35 -19.07
N VAL A 16 -2.51 27.92 -18.38
CA VAL A 16 -1.20 27.68 -18.98
C VAL A 16 -1.16 26.25 -19.53
N LYS A 17 -1.66 26.04 -20.75
CA LYS A 17 -1.37 24.82 -21.50
C LYS A 17 0.07 24.90 -22.05
N ARG A 18 1.05 24.41 -21.29
CA ARG A 18 2.42 24.19 -21.80
C ARG A 18 2.50 22.82 -22.49
N ALA A 19 2.91 22.81 -23.76
CA ALA A 19 3.08 21.60 -24.55
C ALA A 19 4.36 20.85 -24.15
N TYR A 20 4.22 19.81 -23.34
CA TYR A 20 5.31 18.86 -23.09
C TYR A 20 5.43 17.86 -24.24
N LYS A 21 6.64 17.39 -24.51
CA LYS A 21 6.95 16.41 -25.56
C LYS A 21 6.21 15.11 -25.23
N LYS A 22 5.12 14.83 -25.96
CA LYS A 22 4.30 13.61 -25.81
C LYS A 22 5.19 12.37 -25.94
N THR A 23 5.35 11.61 -24.86
CA THR A 23 5.75 10.20 -24.93
C THR A 23 4.52 9.37 -25.27
N SER A 24 3.96 9.58 -26.47
CA SER A 24 2.86 8.75 -26.95
C SER A 24 3.40 7.38 -27.35
N VAL A 25 3.26 6.39 -26.47
CA VAL A 25 3.25 5.00 -26.91
C VAL A 25 1.98 4.86 -27.74
N ALA A 26 2.11 4.57 -29.03
CA ALA A 26 0.94 4.39 -29.89
C ALA A 26 0.17 3.15 -29.44
N TYR A 27 -0.92 3.36 -28.70
CA TYR A 27 -1.85 2.30 -28.33
C TYR A 27 -2.68 1.91 -29.56
N GLN A 28 -2.57 0.65 -29.95
CA GLN A 28 -3.43 -0.01 -30.92
C GLN A 28 -4.14 -1.11 -30.13
N PRO A 29 -5.44 -0.97 -29.81
CA PRO A 29 -6.18 -2.06 -29.18
C PRO A 29 -6.10 -3.27 -30.11
N LYS A 30 -5.38 -4.30 -29.68
CA LYS A 30 -5.17 -5.52 -30.47
C LYS A 30 -6.43 -6.38 -30.58
N ILE A 31 -7.50 -6.00 -29.89
CA ILE A 31 -8.74 -6.74 -29.77
C ILE A 31 -9.86 -5.86 -30.30
N GLN A 32 -10.60 -6.38 -31.28
CA GLN A 32 -11.83 -5.77 -31.76
C GLN A 32 -13.01 -6.23 -30.91
N ALA A 33 -13.92 -5.31 -30.61
CA ALA A 33 -15.18 -5.66 -29.98
C ALA A 33 -16.04 -6.45 -30.98
N PRO A 34 -16.74 -7.52 -30.55
CA PRO A 34 -17.78 -8.14 -31.36
C PRO A 34 -18.86 -7.12 -31.76
N ASP A 35 -19.60 -7.38 -32.85
CA ASP A 35 -20.73 -6.54 -33.24
C ASP A 35 -21.73 -6.39 -32.08
N GLY A 36 -22.24 -5.17 -31.86
CA GLY A 36 -23.14 -4.85 -30.75
C GLY A 36 -22.49 -4.82 -29.36
N HIS A 37 -21.16 -4.85 -29.29
CA HIS A 37 -20.41 -4.78 -28.03
C HIS A 37 -19.40 -3.63 -28.04
N SER A 38 -19.05 -3.20 -26.82
CA SER A 38 -17.98 -2.24 -26.56
C SER A 38 -16.89 -2.87 -25.66
N ILE A 39 -15.67 -2.35 -25.74
CA ILE A 39 -14.53 -2.77 -24.90
C ILE A 39 -14.09 -1.59 -24.03
N HIS A 40 -13.94 -1.84 -22.74
CA HIS A 40 -13.61 -0.85 -21.73
C HIS A 40 -12.35 -1.25 -20.96
N HIS A 41 -11.56 -0.26 -20.58
CA HIS A 41 -10.37 -0.44 -19.76
C HIS A 41 -10.74 -0.40 -18.27
N VAL A 42 -10.25 -1.39 -17.53
CA VAL A 42 -10.41 -1.48 -16.08
C VAL A 42 -9.10 -1.97 -15.47
N CYS A 43 -8.84 -1.62 -14.21
CA CYS A 43 -7.72 -2.16 -13.45
C CYS A 43 -8.22 -3.14 -12.39
N CYS A 44 -7.44 -4.20 -12.15
CA CYS A 44 -7.72 -5.14 -11.07
C CYS A 44 -7.65 -4.40 -9.72
N PRO A 45 -8.72 -4.42 -8.89
CA PRO A 45 -8.77 -3.67 -7.64
C PRO A 45 -8.18 -4.40 -6.44
N HIS A 46 -7.79 -5.67 -6.60
CA HIS A 46 -7.33 -6.50 -5.48
C HIS A 46 -5.99 -6.05 -4.93
N ASP A 47 -5.77 -6.35 -3.64
CA ASP A 47 -4.49 -6.20 -2.97
C ASP A 47 -3.43 -7.17 -3.52
N CYS A 48 -2.75 -6.75 -4.60
CA CYS A 48 -1.64 -7.44 -5.24
C CYS A 48 -0.72 -6.42 -5.95
N PRO A 49 0.61 -6.62 -5.92
CA PRO A 49 1.58 -5.69 -6.52
C PRO A 49 1.42 -5.45 -8.03
N ASP A 50 0.71 -6.33 -8.72
CA ASP A 50 0.68 -6.38 -10.18
C ASP A 50 -0.30 -5.37 -10.81
N THR A 51 -1.37 -4.96 -10.10
CA THR A 51 -2.41 -4.02 -10.57
C THR A 51 -2.79 -4.24 -12.04
N CYS A 52 -3.29 -5.44 -12.34
CA CYS A 52 -3.41 -5.88 -13.72
C CYS A 52 -4.33 -4.98 -14.55
N SER A 53 -3.88 -4.62 -15.76
CA SER A 53 -4.75 -3.99 -16.76
C SER A 53 -5.68 -5.03 -17.40
N MET A 54 -6.97 -4.72 -17.40
CA MET A 54 -8.05 -5.56 -17.89
C MET A 54 -8.82 -4.86 -19.01
N LEU A 55 -9.36 -5.68 -19.90
CA LEU A 55 -10.33 -5.31 -20.92
C LEU A 55 -11.64 -6.01 -20.61
N VAL A 56 -12.72 -5.24 -20.56
CA VAL A 56 -14.06 -5.74 -20.27
C VAL A 56 -14.94 -5.52 -21.50
N THR A 57 -15.51 -6.60 -22.02
CA THR A 57 -16.47 -6.54 -23.11
C THR A 57 -17.87 -6.36 -22.52
N ARG A 58 -18.59 -5.35 -22.99
CA ARG A 58 -19.96 -5.03 -22.61
C ARG A 58 -20.88 -5.26 -23.80
N ASP A 59 -22.02 -5.91 -23.57
CA ASP A 59 -23.12 -5.95 -24.53
C ASP A 59 -23.87 -4.61 -24.46
N ASP A 60 -23.87 -3.85 -25.56
CA ASP A 60 -24.43 -2.51 -25.57
C ASP A 60 -25.97 -2.49 -25.53
N SER A 61 -26.61 -3.60 -25.91
CA SER A 61 -28.07 -3.75 -25.87
C SER A 61 -28.59 -4.04 -24.47
N THR A 62 -27.86 -4.86 -23.70
CA THR A 62 -28.26 -5.21 -22.33
C THR A 62 -27.56 -4.37 -21.26
N GLY A 63 -26.49 -3.68 -21.62
CA GLY A 63 -25.61 -2.95 -20.71
C GLY A 63 -24.80 -3.83 -19.76
N LYS A 64 -24.70 -5.14 -20.02
CA LYS A 64 -24.02 -6.09 -19.12
C LYS A 64 -22.59 -6.34 -19.58
N ALA A 65 -21.68 -6.54 -18.63
CA ALA A 65 -20.35 -7.05 -18.89
C ALA A 65 -20.46 -8.56 -19.16
N VAL A 66 -19.93 -9.01 -20.30
CA VAL A 66 -20.07 -10.42 -20.76
C VAL A 66 -18.73 -11.14 -20.86
N LYS A 67 -17.62 -10.40 -20.84
CA LYS A 67 -16.27 -10.98 -20.83
C LYS A 67 -15.27 -10.08 -20.11
N VAL A 68 -14.33 -10.70 -19.39
CA VAL A 68 -13.13 -10.06 -18.85
C VAL A 68 -11.90 -10.80 -19.38
N GLN A 69 -10.88 -10.05 -19.78
CA GLN A 69 -9.58 -10.59 -20.18
C GLN A 69 -8.48 -9.57 -19.89
N GLY A 70 -7.22 -10.01 -19.82
CA GLY A 70 -6.10 -9.09 -19.62
C GLY A 70 -5.83 -8.24 -20.85
N ASP A 71 -5.32 -7.03 -20.68
CA ASP A 71 -4.86 -6.20 -21.78
C ASP A 71 -3.50 -6.71 -22.32
N PRO A 72 -3.42 -7.22 -23.56
CA PRO A 72 -2.16 -7.71 -24.15
C PRO A 72 -1.16 -6.60 -24.46
N SER A 73 -1.56 -5.32 -24.41
CA SER A 73 -0.66 -4.18 -24.60
C SER A 73 0.14 -3.86 -23.33
N HIS A 74 -0.35 -4.23 -22.15
CA HIS A 74 0.27 -3.87 -20.89
C HIS A 74 1.63 -4.59 -20.70
N PRO A 75 2.77 -3.88 -20.52
CA PRO A 75 4.10 -4.48 -20.64
C PRO A 75 4.46 -5.54 -19.60
N ILE A 76 3.82 -5.50 -18.42
CA ILE A 76 4.08 -6.45 -17.32
C ILE A 76 3.13 -7.65 -17.40
N THR A 77 1.82 -7.40 -17.38
CA THR A 77 0.81 -8.46 -17.39
C THR A 77 0.62 -9.15 -18.74
N LYS A 78 0.88 -8.46 -19.86
CA LYS A 78 0.88 -9.02 -21.23
C LYS A 78 -0.37 -9.85 -21.56
N GLY A 79 -1.53 -9.43 -21.09
CA GLY A 79 -2.81 -10.10 -21.33
C GLY A 79 -3.13 -11.29 -20.42
N TYR A 80 -2.20 -11.70 -19.55
CA TYR A 80 -2.47 -12.72 -18.55
C TYR A 80 -3.21 -12.11 -17.36
N LEU A 81 -4.23 -12.82 -16.86
CA LEU A 81 -4.84 -12.59 -15.56
C LEU A 81 -4.76 -13.87 -14.75
N CYS A 82 -4.69 -13.74 -13.44
CA CYS A 82 -4.67 -14.89 -12.54
C CYS A 82 -6.08 -15.46 -12.29
N ASN A 83 -6.15 -16.63 -11.65
CA ASN A 83 -7.42 -17.30 -11.33
C ASN A 83 -8.39 -16.45 -10.48
N LYS A 84 -7.87 -15.48 -9.72
CA LYS A 84 -8.70 -14.57 -8.91
C LYS A 84 -9.53 -13.60 -9.76
N VAL A 85 -9.08 -13.31 -10.99
CA VAL A 85 -9.59 -12.20 -11.81
C VAL A 85 -10.10 -12.65 -13.18
N ASN A 86 -9.63 -13.79 -13.70
CA ASN A 86 -10.19 -14.34 -14.95
C ASN A 86 -11.70 -14.61 -14.89
N HIS A 87 -12.24 -14.78 -13.68
CA HIS A 87 -13.66 -15.02 -13.41
C HIS A 87 -14.33 -13.81 -12.71
N TYR A 88 -13.84 -12.59 -12.93
CA TYR A 88 -14.33 -11.41 -12.19
C TYR A 88 -15.84 -11.15 -12.37
N LEU A 89 -16.43 -11.60 -13.49
CA LEU A 89 -17.88 -11.48 -13.70
C LEU A 89 -18.71 -12.33 -12.71
N ASP A 90 -18.17 -13.45 -12.23
CA ASP A 90 -18.82 -14.29 -11.21
C ASP A 90 -18.88 -13.58 -9.86
N LEU A 91 -17.95 -12.65 -9.62
CA LEU A 91 -17.95 -11.76 -8.45
C LEU A 91 -18.96 -10.62 -8.65
N VAL A 92 -19.01 -10.01 -9.84
CA VAL A 92 -19.93 -8.90 -10.15
C VAL A 92 -21.39 -9.34 -10.09
N TYR A 93 -21.73 -10.47 -10.72
CA TYR A 93 -23.10 -10.97 -10.79
C TYR A 93 -23.41 -12.05 -9.73
N ASN A 94 -22.70 -12.01 -8.59
CA ASN A 94 -22.90 -12.98 -7.53
C ASN A 94 -24.22 -12.76 -6.78
N ASP A 95 -24.95 -13.83 -6.50
CA ASP A 95 -26.21 -13.75 -5.75
C ASP A 95 -26.02 -13.35 -4.27
N ASN A 96 -24.81 -13.46 -3.71
CA ASN A 96 -24.50 -13.05 -2.33
C ASN A 96 -24.13 -11.56 -2.21
N ARG A 97 -24.27 -10.78 -3.29
CA ARG A 97 -24.08 -9.32 -3.28
C ARG A 97 -25.01 -8.65 -2.26
N VAL A 98 -24.50 -7.64 -1.55
CA VAL A 98 -25.35 -6.67 -0.85
C VAL A 98 -25.86 -5.68 -1.90
N MET A 99 -27.17 -5.71 -2.16
CA MET A 99 -27.78 -4.95 -3.26
C MET A 99 -28.60 -3.74 -2.78
N TYR A 100 -28.92 -3.68 -1.50
CA TYR A 100 -29.77 -2.65 -0.89
C TYR A 100 -29.30 -2.34 0.52
N PRO A 101 -29.62 -1.15 1.08
CA PRO A 101 -29.41 -0.87 2.49
C PRO A 101 -30.25 -1.80 3.39
N HIS A 102 -29.68 -2.23 4.49
CA HIS A 102 -30.32 -3.13 5.45
C HIS A 102 -30.11 -2.67 6.89
N LYS A 103 -31.12 -2.90 7.73
CA LYS A 103 -31.08 -2.68 9.17
C LYS A 103 -31.19 -3.99 9.92
N ARG A 104 -30.40 -4.15 10.98
CA ARG A 104 -30.46 -5.31 11.87
C ARG A 104 -31.77 -5.35 12.66
N VAL A 105 -32.36 -6.54 12.74
CA VAL A 105 -33.52 -6.87 13.57
C VAL A 105 -33.14 -7.99 14.54
N GLY A 106 -33.18 -7.72 15.84
CA GLY A 106 -32.75 -8.66 16.88
C GLY A 106 -31.25 -8.55 17.18
N PRO A 107 -30.63 -9.52 17.87
CA PRO A 107 -29.28 -9.42 18.43
C PRO A 107 -28.15 -9.42 17.39
N LYS A 108 -26.97 -8.92 17.78
CA LYS A 108 -25.74 -8.98 16.97
C LYS A 108 -25.12 -10.39 16.96
N GLY A 109 -24.36 -10.68 15.92
CA GLY A 109 -23.53 -11.87 15.79
C GLY A 109 -24.11 -12.93 14.85
N PRO A 110 -23.52 -14.14 14.82
CA PRO A 110 -23.94 -15.20 13.92
C PRO A 110 -25.45 -15.48 14.00
N GLY A 111 -26.13 -15.40 12.85
CA GLY A 111 -27.59 -15.55 12.77
C GLY A 111 -28.38 -14.24 12.92
N ALA A 112 -27.71 -13.09 12.95
CA ALA A 112 -28.36 -11.78 12.86
C ALA A 112 -29.30 -11.71 11.65
N LYS A 113 -30.45 -11.08 11.86
CA LYS A 113 -31.48 -10.91 10.82
C LYS A 113 -31.51 -9.45 10.39
N PHE A 114 -31.90 -9.23 9.15
CA PHE A 114 -31.91 -7.91 8.54
C PHE A 114 -33.22 -7.68 7.81
N GLU A 115 -33.68 -6.43 7.82
CA GLU A 115 -34.75 -5.94 6.95
C GLU A 115 -34.19 -4.89 6.00
N ARG A 116 -34.69 -4.86 4.76
CA ARG A 116 -34.31 -3.84 3.79
C ARG A 116 -34.92 -2.50 4.20
N ILE A 117 -34.10 -1.45 4.12
CA ILE A 117 -34.52 -0.06 4.34
C ILE A 117 -34.12 0.79 3.13
N THR A 118 -34.57 2.05 3.09
CA THR A 118 -34.15 2.99 2.05
C THR A 118 -32.78 3.60 2.37
N TRP A 119 -32.11 4.15 1.36
CA TRP A 119 -30.89 4.93 1.56
C TRP A 119 -31.09 6.14 2.49
N ASP A 120 -32.19 6.88 2.34
CA ASP A 120 -32.48 8.02 3.21
C ASP A 120 -32.64 7.60 4.67
N GLU A 121 -33.38 6.52 4.95
CA GLU A 121 -33.52 5.99 6.31
C GLU A 121 -32.19 5.50 6.89
N ALA A 122 -31.36 4.85 6.06
CA ALA A 122 -30.05 4.36 6.49
C ALA A 122 -29.12 5.53 6.86
N LEU A 123 -29.03 6.54 6.00
CA LEU A 123 -28.20 7.73 6.24
C LEU A 123 -28.68 8.52 7.45
N GLU A 124 -30.00 8.64 7.65
CA GLU A 124 -30.58 9.28 8.83
C GLU A 124 -30.14 8.57 10.11
N GLN A 125 -30.35 7.25 10.21
CA GLN A 125 -29.93 6.47 11.39
C GLN A 125 -28.42 6.55 11.66
N ILE A 126 -27.59 6.51 10.60
CA ILE A 126 -26.13 6.63 10.73
C ILE A 126 -25.75 8.01 11.27
N THR A 127 -26.28 9.07 10.67
CA THR A 127 -25.91 10.45 11.03
C THR A 127 -26.47 10.88 12.38
N ASP A 128 -27.65 10.40 12.76
CA ASP A 128 -28.20 10.58 14.10
C ASP A 128 -27.32 9.90 15.16
N ASN A 129 -26.87 8.67 14.89
CA ASN A 129 -25.93 7.99 15.77
C ASN A 129 -24.58 8.72 15.87
N PHE A 130 -24.06 9.29 14.77
CA PHE A 130 -22.87 10.15 14.84
C PHE A 130 -23.10 11.36 15.75
N LYS A 131 -24.20 12.11 15.53
CA LYS A 131 -24.55 13.29 16.32
C LYS A 131 -24.71 12.95 17.81
N GLU A 132 -25.39 11.86 18.12
CA GLU A 132 -25.58 11.38 19.49
C GLU A 132 -24.25 10.98 20.14
N THR A 133 -23.43 10.19 19.44
CA THR A 133 -22.11 9.75 19.93
C THR A 133 -21.22 10.96 20.20
N ILE A 134 -21.15 11.91 19.26
CA ILE A 134 -20.35 13.12 19.38
C ILE A 134 -20.84 13.96 20.57
N SER A 135 -22.16 14.15 20.71
CA SER A 135 -22.72 14.94 21.81
C SER A 135 -22.48 14.34 23.19
N LYS A 136 -22.41 13.00 23.31
CA LYS A 136 -22.27 12.31 24.60
C LYS A 136 -20.83 12.00 24.97
N TYR A 137 -20.00 11.67 23.99
CA TYR A 137 -18.67 11.10 24.20
C TYR A 137 -17.56 11.84 23.46
N GLY A 138 -17.88 12.77 22.56
CA GLY A 138 -16.91 13.44 21.69
C GLY A 138 -16.60 12.69 20.41
N THR A 139 -15.94 13.36 19.47
CA THR A 139 -15.69 12.86 18.10
C THR A 139 -14.79 11.63 18.06
N GLU A 140 -13.90 11.49 19.03
CA GLU A 140 -12.99 10.35 19.12
C GLU A 140 -13.73 9.04 19.40
N ALA A 141 -14.93 9.06 19.98
CA ALA A 141 -15.76 7.87 20.17
C ALA A 141 -16.29 7.26 18.86
N VAL A 142 -16.15 7.96 17.73
CA VAL A 142 -16.39 7.46 16.37
C VAL A 142 -15.08 6.92 15.80
N GLN A 143 -15.05 5.62 15.50
CA GLN A 143 -13.90 4.93 14.93
C GLN A 143 -14.20 4.46 13.49
N PRO A 144 -13.63 5.12 12.48
CA PRO A 144 -13.56 4.58 11.13
C PRO A 144 -12.63 3.37 11.08
N PHE A 145 -12.99 2.35 10.29
CA PHE A 145 -12.14 1.20 10.04
C PHE A 145 -12.14 0.83 8.55
N SER A 146 -10.99 0.95 7.91
CA SER A 146 -10.84 0.60 6.49
C SER A 146 -9.44 0.13 6.15
N TYR A 147 -9.35 -0.74 5.13
CA TYR A 147 -8.09 -1.18 4.55
C TYR A 147 -8.27 -1.64 3.10
N SER A 148 -7.41 -2.54 2.60
CA SER A 148 -7.19 -2.81 1.18
C SER A 148 -8.26 -3.68 0.48
N GLY A 149 -9.55 -3.54 0.84
CA GLY A 149 -10.67 -4.19 0.13
C GLY A 149 -10.82 -3.72 -1.32
N THR A 150 -10.36 -2.50 -1.61
CA THR A 150 -10.07 -1.99 -2.96
C THR A 150 -8.76 -1.21 -2.90
N LEU A 151 -7.96 -1.29 -3.97
CA LEU A 151 -6.74 -0.49 -4.14
C LEU A 151 -6.85 0.62 -5.18
N GLY A 152 -8.06 0.92 -5.62
CA GLY A 152 -8.32 2.17 -6.31
C GLY A 152 -8.17 3.34 -5.34
N MET A 153 -7.37 4.33 -5.71
CA MET A 153 -6.99 5.45 -4.86
C MET A 153 -8.21 6.22 -4.40
N LEU A 154 -9.20 6.45 -5.28
CA LEU A 154 -10.43 7.16 -4.94
C LEU A 154 -11.22 6.39 -3.88
N GLY A 155 -11.42 5.10 -4.11
CA GLY A 155 -12.11 4.23 -3.16
C GLY A 155 -11.35 3.99 -1.85
N TYR A 156 -10.06 4.33 -1.76
CA TYR A 156 -9.20 3.95 -0.65
C TYR A 156 -8.80 5.10 0.29
N TRP A 157 -8.43 6.28 -0.24
CA TRP A 157 -7.75 7.34 0.53
C TRP A 157 -8.20 8.77 0.16
N THR A 158 -9.47 8.98 -0.21
CA THR A 158 -9.95 10.29 -0.67
C THR A 158 -11.09 10.84 0.18
N MET A 159 -12.34 10.73 -0.30
CA MET A 159 -13.52 11.37 0.27
C MET A 159 -13.81 10.87 1.69
N ASP A 160 -13.42 9.63 2.00
CA ASP A 160 -13.45 9.08 3.35
C ASP A 160 -12.58 9.94 4.29
N GLN A 161 -11.34 10.22 3.91
CA GLN A 161 -10.44 11.02 4.74
C GLN A 161 -10.95 12.45 4.89
N ARG A 162 -11.49 13.07 3.83
CA ARG A 162 -12.10 14.41 3.90
C ARG A 162 -13.23 14.45 4.93
N PHE A 163 -14.13 13.46 4.89
CA PHE A 163 -15.26 13.35 5.81
C PHE A 163 -14.79 13.16 7.26
N TRP A 164 -13.86 12.24 7.49
CA TRP A 164 -13.33 11.99 8.84
C TRP A 164 -12.48 13.15 9.38
N ASN A 165 -11.79 13.89 8.52
CA ASN A 165 -11.06 15.10 8.87
C ASN A 165 -12.02 16.22 9.31
N LYS A 166 -13.11 16.43 8.56
CA LYS A 166 -14.15 17.41 8.92
C LYS A 166 -14.89 17.05 10.22
N MET A 167 -15.17 15.77 10.43
CA MET A 167 -15.78 15.27 11.68
C MET A 167 -14.80 15.31 12.86
N GLU A 168 -13.50 15.31 12.59
CA GLU A 168 -12.43 15.05 13.55
C GLU A 168 -12.60 13.71 14.32
N ALA A 169 -13.00 12.65 13.61
CA ALA A 169 -13.13 11.30 14.17
C ALA A 169 -11.77 10.69 14.54
N ALA A 170 -11.77 9.61 15.34
CA ALA A 170 -10.54 8.88 15.66
C ALA A 170 -9.82 8.39 14.39
N ARG A 171 -8.51 8.18 14.49
CA ARG A 171 -7.67 7.71 13.38
C ARG A 171 -7.44 6.21 13.49
N LEU A 172 -7.40 5.53 12.35
CA LEU A 172 -6.95 4.14 12.25
C LEU A 172 -5.52 4.15 11.74
N GLU A 173 -4.58 3.60 12.51
CA GLU A 173 -3.26 3.28 11.97
C GLU A 173 -3.35 1.96 11.21
N GLN A 174 -3.34 2.07 9.88
CA GLN A 174 -3.46 0.99 8.90
C GLN A 174 -2.17 0.13 8.81
N SER A 175 -1.81 -0.50 9.94
CA SER A 175 -0.51 -1.13 10.18
C SER A 175 -0.38 -2.60 9.75
N ILE A 176 -1.47 -3.23 9.31
CA ILE A 176 -1.55 -4.70 9.24
C ILE A 176 -0.71 -5.34 8.13
N CYS A 177 -0.42 -4.66 7.01
CA CYS A 177 0.28 -5.25 5.87
C CYS A 177 1.78 -4.88 5.78
N ILE A 178 2.16 -3.94 4.91
CA ILE A 178 3.57 -3.62 4.58
C ILE A 178 4.18 -2.54 5.48
N TYR A 179 3.42 -2.07 6.47
CA TYR A 179 3.72 -0.85 7.21
C TYR A 179 5.14 -0.78 7.79
N ALA A 180 5.63 -1.91 8.32
CA ALA A 180 6.98 -1.97 8.89
C ALA A 180 8.09 -1.84 7.82
N ALA A 181 7.92 -2.48 6.65
CA ALA A 181 8.84 -2.34 5.54
C ALA A 181 8.79 -0.94 4.93
N MET A 182 7.60 -0.32 4.84
CA MET A 182 7.44 1.05 4.37
C MET A 182 8.22 2.04 5.24
N TRP A 183 8.04 1.98 6.57
CA TRP A 183 8.82 2.83 7.48
C TRP A 183 10.31 2.52 7.45
N ALA A 184 10.69 1.24 7.34
CA ALA A 184 12.09 0.86 7.16
C ALA A 184 12.69 1.49 5.90
N GLY A 185 11.95 1.50 4.79
CA GLY A 185 12.28 2.17 3.54
C GLY A 185 12.46 3.66 3.74
N LEU A 186 11.45 4.35 4.28
CA LEU A 186 11.47 5.79 4.55
C LEU A 186 12.65 6.23 5.40
N TYR A 187 12.95 5.51 6.49
CA TYR A 187 14.08 5.84 7.36
C TYR A 187 15.44 5.49 6.77
N THR A 188 15.52 4.65 5.73
CA THR A 188 16.79 4.22 5.12
C THR A 188 17.09 4.98 3.82
N TYR A 189 16.07 5.19 2.99
CA TYR A 189 16.15 5.67 1.61
C TYR A 189 15.28 6.90 1.32
N GLY A 190 14.44 7.33 2.26
CA GLY A 190 13.35 8.25 1.95
C GLY A 190 12.36 7.57 1.00
N LEU A 191 11.97 8.24 -0.08
CA LEU A 191 11.02 7.69 -1.06
C LEU A 191 11.66 6.77 -2.11
N ALA A 192 12.99 6.65 -2.14
CA ALA A 192 13.70 5.93 -3.20
C ALA A 192 13.45 4.41 -3.15
N ASN A 193 13.23 3.82 -4.33
CA ASN A 193 12.98 2.39 -4.49
C ASN A 193 13.80 1.79 -5.65
N GLY A 194 14.12 0.50 -5.51
CA GLY A 194 14.75 -0.29 -6.57
C GLY A 194 13.80 -0.55 -7.77
N PRO A 195 14.32 -1.08 -8.89
CA PRO A 195 13.52 -1.39 -10.07
C PRO A 195 12.39 -2.38 -9.78
N HIS A 196 11.41 -2.51 -10.69
CA HIS A 196 10.44 -3.60 -10.64
C HIS A 196 11.16 -4.94 -10.83
N VAL A 197 10.77 -5.99 -10.10
CA VAL A 197 11.42 -7.31 -10.18
C VAL A 197 11.48 -7.89 -11.60
N GLY A 198 10.42 -7.76 -12.41
CA GLY A 198 10.43 -8.22 -13.79
C GLY A 198 11.33 -7.37 -14.70
N GLU A 199 11.50 -6.09 -14.38
CA GLU A 199 12.43 -5.21 -15.10
C GLU A 199 13.87 -5.51 -14.72
N ALA A 200 14.17 -5.69 -13.43
CA ALA A 200 15.48 -6.10 -12.96
C ALA A 200 15.91 -7.42 -13.63
N ALA A 201 15.02 -8.42 -13.67
CA ALA A 201 15.26 -9.69 -14.35
C ALA A 201 15.53 -9.51 -15.86
N ARG A 202 14.76 -8.67 -16.53
CA ARG A 202 14.92 -8.38 -17.97
C ARG A 202 16.21 -7.61 -18.26
N ASP A 203 16.56 -6.64 -17.42
CA ASP A 203 17.55 -5.60 -17.71
C ASP A 203 18.95 -5.94 -17.15
N GLY A 204 19.25 -7.23 -17.03
CA GLY A 204 20.62 -7.73 -16.85
C GLY A 204 21.00 -8.14 -15.43
N CYS A 205 20.03 -8.38 -14.54
CA CYS A 205 20.32 -8.97 -13.23
C CYS A 205 21.03 -10.33 -13.39
N GLU A 206 22.15 -10.50 -12.68
CA GLU A 206 22.96 -11.73 -12.66
C GLU A 206 22.66 -12.59 -11.42
N LEU A 207 22.25 -11.95 -10.31
CA LEU A 207 21.87 -12.61 -9.07
C LEU A 207 20.60 -11.98 -8.49
N MET A 208 19.53 -12.76 -8.43
CA MET A 208 18.28 -12.33 -7.81
C MET A 208 18.03 -13.07 -6.50
N ILE A 209 17.79 -12.33 -5.42
CA ILE A 209 17.41 -12.87 -4.12
C ILE A 209 15.94 -12.55 -3.85
N LEU A 210 15.10 -13.57 -3.77
CA LEU A 210 13.73 -13.44 -3.30
C LEU A 210 13.70 -13.72 -1.79
N TRP A 211 13.45 -12.70 -0.98
CA TRP A 211 13.52 -12.79 0.48
C TRP A 211 12.14 -12.71 1.13
N GLY A 212 11.67 -13.80 1.73
CA GLY A 212 10.34 -13.87 2.33
C GLY A 212 9.23 -13.67 1.29
N ALA A 213 9.46 -14.11 0.05
CA ALA A 213 8.62 -13.83 -1.11
C ALA A 213 8.18 -15.11 -1.82
N ASN A 214 6.85 -15.29 -1.96
CA ASN A 214 6.25 -16.41 -2.69
C ASN A 214 5.57 -15.94 -3.99
N LEU A 215 6.37 -15.39 -4.91
CA LEU A 215 5.89 -14.69 -6.11
C LEU A 215 5.01 -15.54 -7.03
N VAL A 216 5.17 -16.86 -7.09
CA VAL A 216 4.26 -17.73 -7.88
C VAL A 216 2.80 -17.60 -7.41
N SER A 217 2.58 -17.33 -6.12
CA SER A 217 1.24 -17.17 -5.55
C SER A 217 0.84 -15.70 -5.37
N THR A 218 1.80 -14.80 -5.16
CA THR A 218 1.53 -13.42 -4.71
C THR A 218 1.90 -12.32 -5.72
N GLY A 219 2.59 -12.67 -6.82
CA GLY A 219 3.06 -11.73 -7.85
C GLY A 219 3.46 -12.47 -9.13
N VAL A 220 2.52 -13.21 -9.71
CA VAL A 220 2.78 -14.22 -10.75
C VAL A 220 3.32 -13.62 -12.05
N HIS A 221 3.00 -12.35 -12.34
CA HIS A 221 3.41 -11.69 -13.58
C HIS A 221 4.91 -11.46 -13.68
N SER A 222 5.63 -11.52 -12.55
CA SER A 222 7.09 -11.43 -12.53
C SER A 222 7.77 -12.73 -12.93
N ILE A 223 7.09 -13.88 -12.81
CA ILE A 223 7.68 -15.21 -12.98
C ILE A 223 8.23 -15.44 -14.39
N PRO A 224 7.53 -15.10 -15.50
CA PRO A 224 8.09 -15.28 -16.84
C PRO A 224 9.44 -14.55 -17.02
N PHE A 225 9.54 -13.30 -16.54
CA PHE A 225 10.78 -12.52 -16.63
C PHE A 225 11.93 -13.15 -15.84
N ILE A 226 11.64 -13.67 -14.64
CA ILE A 226 12.62 -14.37 -13.80
C ILE A 226 13.11 -15.65 -14.51
N ARG A 227 12.20 -16.42 -15.12
CA ARG A 227 12.55 -17.67 -15.84
C ARG A 227 13.39 -17.40 -17.07
N GLU A 228 13.00 -16.42 -17.87
CA GLU A 228 13.79 -15.96 -19.02
C GLU A 228 15.19 -15.47 -18.58
N ALA A 229 15.30 -14.83 -17.41
CA ALA A 229 16.58 -14.41 -16.86
C ALA A 229 17.43 -15.60 -16.39
N GLN A 230 16.82 -16.62 -15.75
CA GLN A 230 17.52 -17.86 -15.40
C GLN A 230 18.05 -18.59 -16.64
N GLU A 231 17.27 -18.62 -17.73
CA GLU A 231 17.71 -19.17 -19.03
C GLU A 231 18.91 -18.41 -19.61
N ARG A 232 19.02 -17.10 -19.34
CA ARG A 232 20.20 -16.28 -19.66
C ARG A 232 21.36 -16.44 -18.67
N GLY A 233 21.20 -17.25 -17.63
CA GLY A 233 22.24 -17.55 -16.64
C GLY A 233 22.14 -16.79 -15.32
N MET A 234 21.09 -16.00 -15.08
CA MET A 234 20.84 -15.38 -13.78
C MET A 234 20.66 -16.45 -12.70
N LYS A 235 21.33 -16.30 -11.56
CA LYS A 235 21.11 -17.15 -10.39
C LYS A 235 19.95 -16.66 -9.55
N LEU A 236 19.04 -17.57 -9.21
CA LEU A 236 17.90 -17.31 -8.33
C LEU A 236 18.13 -17.93 -6.95
N VAL A 237 18.27 -17.09 -5.94
CA VAL A 237 18.28 -17.49 -4.53
C VAL A 237 16.92 -17.18 -3.93
N VAL A 238 16.34 -18.11 -3.19
CA VAL A 238 15.11 -17.87 -2.41
C VAL A 238 15.40 -18.09 -0.95
N ILE A 239 15.11 -17.10 -0.12
CA ILE A 239 15.26 -17.12 1.34
C ILE A 239 13.85 -17.20 1.94
N ASP A 240 13.45 -18.39 2.39
CA ASP A 240 12.12 -18.65 2.95
C ASP A 240 12.21 -19.87 3.89
N PRO A 241 11.69 -19.81 5.14
CA PRO A 241 11.63 -20.99 6.02
C PRO A 241 10.88 -22.18 5.41
N ARG A 242 9.92 -21.90 4.52
CA ARG A 242 9.02 -22.89 3.90
C ARG A 242 9.53 -23.32 2.53
N THR A 243 9.25 -24.55 2.15
CA THR A 243 9.26 -24.94 0.73
C THR A 243 7.96 -24.46 0.08
N THR A 244 8.08 -23.69 -1.00
CA THR A 244 6.95 -23.10 -1.73
C THR A 244 7.08 -23.36 -3.23
N ARG A 245 6.05 -23.02 -4.02
CA ARG A 245 6.16 -23.06 -5.49
C ARG A 245 7.27 -22.15 -6.01
N THR A 246 7.57 -21.07 -5.29
CA THR A 246 8.65 -20.16 -5.65
C THR A 246 10.02 -20.79 -5.39
N THR A 247 10.21 -21.45 -4.24
CA THR A 247 11.50 -22.11 -3.93
C THR A 247 11.82 -23.27 -4.87
N MET A 248 10.80 -23.93 -5.44
CA MET A 248 11.01 -24.99 -6.44
C MET A 248 11.64 -24.49 -7.75
N MET A 249 11.60 -23.19 -8.03
CA MET A 249 12.27 -22.59 -9.19
C MET A 249 13.68 -22.08 -8.87
N ALA A 250 14.05 -22.04 -7.59
CA ALA A 250 15.31 -21.48 -7.12
C ALA A 250 16.49 -22.37 -7.50
N ASP A 251 17.62 -21.76 -7.83
CA ASP A 251 18.91 -22.44 -7.86
C ASP A 251 19.38 -22.79 -6.44
N ILE A 252 19.10 -21.91 -5.47
CA ILE A 252 19.49 -22.06 -4.06
C ILE A 252 18.31 -21.69 -3.16
N HIS A 253 18.01 -22.54 -2.18
CA HIS A 253 16.99 -22.29 -1.17
C HIS A 253 17.63 -22.21 0.22
N ILE A 254 17.64 -21.02 0.81
CA ILE A 254 18.11 -20.78 2.18
C ILE A 254 16.92 -20.73 3.13
N ARG A 255 17.01 -21.46 4.24
CA ARG A 255 15.89 -21.68 5.16
C ARG A 255 16.20 -21.19 6.57
N PRO A 256 16.16 -19.86 6.82
CA PRO A 256 16.33 -19.35 8.17
C PRO A 256 15.13 -19.74 9.04
N ARG A 257 15.32 -19.80 10.36
CA ARG A 257 14.23 -19.84 11.32
C ARG A 257 13.39 -18.56 11.21
N PRO A 258 12.06 -18.63 11.31
CA PRO A 258 11.20 -17.45 11.22
C PRO A 258 11.62 -16.34 12.21
N GLY A 259 11.70 -15.09 11.74
CA GLY A 259 12.05 -13.92 12.57
C GLY A 259 13.55 -13.68 12.76
N THR A 260 14.42 -14.43 12.07
CA THR A 260 15.89 -14.32 12.22
C THR A 260 16.59 -13.59 11.07
N ASP A 261 15.82 -13.00 10.14
CA ASP A 261 16.29 -12.43 8.88
C ASP A 261 17.32 -11.30 9.06
N ALA A 262 17.12 -10.43 10.06
CA ALA A 262 18.08 -9.37 10.38
C ALA A 262 19.47 -9.93 10.72
N PHE A 263 19.51 -11.07 11.42
CA PHE A 263 20.74 -11.72 11.81
C PHE A 263 21.45 -12.32 10.60
N LEU A 264 20.69 -12.97 9.71
CA LEU A 264 21.20 -13.48 8.45
C LEU A 264 21.79 -12.37 7.57
N ALA A 265 21.07 -11.26 7.39
CA ALA A 265 21.52 -10.11 6.60
C ALA A 265 22.81 -9.50 7.17
N ASN A 266 22.86 -9.27 8.49
CA ASN A 266 24.05 -8.72 9.13
C ASN A 266 25.25 -9.69 9.11
N ALA A 267 25.01 -11.00 9.24
CA ALA A 267 26.07 -12.01 9.09
C ALA A 267 26.62 -12.05 7.67
N MET A 268 25.77 -11.90 6.64
CA MET A 268 26.23 -11.72 5.27
C MET A 268 27.11 -10.48 5.13
N ILE A 269 26.68 -9.33 5.65
CA ILE A 269 27.49 -8.10 5.63
C ILE A 269 28.83 -8.31 6.32
N LYS A 270 28.85 -9.01 7.46
CA LYS A 270 30.09 -9.33 8.17
C LYS A 270 31.07 -10.11 7.28
N VAL A 271 30.60 -11.16 6.61
CA VAL A 271 31.45 -11.92 5.69
C VAL A 271 32.00 -11.04 4.56
N ILE A 272 31.16 -10.16 4.00
CA ILE A 272 31.58 -9.24 2.92
C ILE A 272 32.68 -8.29 3.42
N VAL A 273 32.51 -7.74 4.63
CA VAL A 273 33.48 -6.80 5.23
C VAL A 273 34.77 -7.50 5.61
N ASP A 274 34.71 -8.63 6.31
CA ASP A 274 35.88 -9.40 6.75
C ASP A 274 36.75 -9.88 5.56
N ASN A 275 36.13 -10.09 4.39
CA ASN A 275 36.82 -10.48 3.16
C ASN A 275 37.23 -9.28 2.27
N ASN A 276 37.04 -8.04 2.72
CA ASN A 276 37.32 -6.81 1.95
C ASN A 276 36.59 -6.77 0.59
N LEU A 277 35.36 -7.28 0.53
CA LEU A 277 34.55 -7.33 -0.69
C LEU A 277 33.52 -6.20 -0.79
N HIS A 278 33.51 -5.25 0.15
CA HIS A 278 32.54 -4.16 0.17
C HIS A 278 32.97 -2.97 -0.72
N ASP A 279 32.01 -2.28 -1.33
CA ASP A 279 32.22 -1.07 -2.14
C ASP A 279 32.44 0.15 -1.22
N VAL A 280 33.69 0.32 -0.77
CA VAL A 280 34.11 1.39 0.15
C VAL A 280 33.78 2.78 -0.43
N ASP A 281 34.00 3.00 -1.72
CA ASP A 281 33.72 4.28 -2.37
C ASP A 281 32.23 4.60 -2.32
N PHE A 282 31.36 3.62 -2.61
CA PHE A 282 29.92 3.81 -2.50
C PHE A 282 29.51 4.11 -1.05
N LEU A 283 30.04 3.37 -0.08
CA LEU A 283 29.73 3.57 1.33
C LEU A 283 30.10 4.99 1.79
N ASN A 284 31.29 5.48 1.42
CA ASN A 284 31.74 6.83 1.74
C ASN A 284 30.88 7.92 1.08
N ASP A 285 30.55 7.74 -0.19
CA ASP A 285 29.85 8.76 -0.97
C ASP A 285 28.36 8.81 -0.65
N GLN A 286 27.72 7.64 -0.54
CA GLN A 286 26.26 7.51 -0.61
C GLN A 286 25.62 7.11 0.72
N THR A 287 26.38 6.83 1.78
CA THR A 287 25.80 6.36 3.06
C THR A 287 26.20 7.20 4.27
N HIS A 288 25.38 7.13 5.33
CA HIS A 288 25.63 7.73 6.62
C HIS A 288 25.70 6.64 7.72
N GLY A 289 26.76 6.68 8.54
CA GLY A 289 26.92 5.81 9.71
C GLY A 289 27.46 4.39 9.44
N TRP A 290 28.06 4.13 8.26
CA TRP A 290 28.52 2.79 7.91
C TRP A 290 29.74 2.32 8.72
N GLU A 291 30.70 3.20 8.99
CA GLU A 291 31.90 2.87 9.77
C GLU A 291 31.55 2.51 11.22
N GLU A 292 30.66 3.29 11.85
CA GLU A 292 30.15 3.01 13.19
C GLU A 292 29.41 1.66 13.22
N PHE A 293 28.60 1.36 12.20
CA PHE A 293 27.93 0.07 12.09
C PHE A 293 28.94 -1.09 11.98
N VAL A 294 29.97 -0.96 11.14
CA VAL A 294 31.02 -1.96 10.96
C VAL A 294 31.82 -2.18 12.24
N ASN A 295 32.18 -1.11 12.95
CA ASN A 295 33.05 -1.19 14.12
C ASN A 295 32.31 -1.61 15.40
N ASP A 296 31.08 -1.12 15.62
CA ASP A 296 30.40 -1.23 16.91
C ASP A 296 29.30 -2.31 16.95
N ILE A 297 28.74 -2.64 15.78
CA ILE A 297 27.55 -3.50 15.66
C ILE A 297 27.92 -4.83 15.01
N LEU A 298 28.57 -4.78 13.85
CA LEU A 298 28.88 -5.95 13.02
C LEU A 298 29.72 -7.02 13.73
N PRO A 299 30.66 -6.73 14.65
CA PRO A 299 31.48 -7.78 15.28
C PRO A 299 30.67 -8.85 16.03
N LYS A 300 29.43 -8.56 16.40
CA LYS A 300 28.52 -9.47 17.12
C LYS A 300 27.87 -10.53 16.23
N TYR A 301 27.95 -10.40 14.91
CA TYR A 301 27.23 -11.25 13.95
C TYR A 301 28.14 -12.32 13.32
N THR A 302 28.89 -13.06 14.16
CA THR A 302 29.79 -14.12 13.69
C THR A 302 29.02 -15.23 12.97
N LEU A 303 29.69 -15.95 12.07
CA LEU A 303 29.09 -17.09 11.35
C LEU A 303 28.59 -18.20 12.29
N GLU A 304 29.31 -18.46 13.38
CA GLU A 304 28.90 -19.43 14.41
C GLU A 304 27.57 -19.01 15.07
N GLU A 305 27.46 -17.74 15.47
CA GLU A 305 26.25 -17.23 16.08
C GLU A 305 25.10 -17.16 15.08
N ALA A 306 25.40 -16.82 13.83
CA ALA A 306 24.44 -16.81 12.74
C ALA A 306 23.87 -18.21 12.49
N GLU A 307 24.70 -19.25 12.46
CA GLU A 307 24.24 -20.64 12.36
C GLU A 307 23.39 -21.03 13.56
N ARG A 308 23.84 -20.68 14.78
CA ARG A 308 23.10 -20.97 16.00
C ARG A 308 21.71 -20.32 16.04
N ILE A 309 21.57 -19.07 15.62
CA ILE A 309 20.32 -18.30 15.67
C ILE A 309 19.42 -18.64 14.47
N THR A 310 19.95 -18.50 13.26
CA THR A 310 19.17 -18.63 12.02
C THR A 310 18.90 -20.09 11.67
N GLY A 311 19.73 -21.03 12.15
CA GLY A 311 19.67 -22.43 11.75
C GLY A 311 20.16 -22.71 10.32
N VAL A 312 20.69 -21.71 9.61
CA VAL A 312 21.35 -21.85 8.31
C VAL A 312 22.82 -22.17 8.56
N LYS A 313 23.41 -23.14 7.86
CA LYS A 313 24.81 -23.51 8.11
C LYS A 313 25.73 -22.33 7.82
N ALA A 314 26.77 -22.13 8.65
CA ALA A 314 27.75 -21.07 8.48
C ALA A 314 28.30 -21.00 7.06
N LYS A 315 28.59 -22.17 6.46
CA LYS A 315 29.10 -22.27 5.08
C LYS A 315 28.09 -21.78 4.03
N GLU A 316 26.79 -22.04 4.22
CA GLU A 316 25.75 -21.55 3.31
C GLU A 316 25.61 -20.02 3.37
N ILE A 317 25.74 -19.45 4.58
CA ILE A 317 25.74 -18.00 4.79
C ILE A 317 26.98 -17.37 4.12
N GLU A 318 28.15 -17.95 4.34
CA GLU A 318 29.41 -17.51 3.73
C GLU A 318 29.35 -17.56 2.19
N ASP A 319 28.90 -18.69 1.62
CA ASP A 319 28.78 -18.86 0.18
C ASP A 319 27.83 -17.85 -0.45
N LEU A 320 26.66 -17.64 0.18
CA LEU A 320 25.71 -16.64 -0.29
C LEU A 320 26.29 -15.22 -0.22
N ALA A 321 26.96 -14.87 0.88
CA ALA A 321 27.55 -13.55 1.06
C ALA A 321 28.65 -13.26 0.03
N ILE A 322 29.55 -14.22 -0.21
CA ILE A 322 30.61 -14.11 -1.22
C ILE A 322 30.01 -14.05 -2.62
N MET A 323 29.00 -14.87 -2.93
CA MET A 323 28.29 -14.82 -4.22
C MET A 323 27.65 -13.45 -4.45
N TYR A 324 26.99 -12.90 -3.42
CA TYR A 324 26.33 -11.60 -3.48
C TYR A 324 27.31 -10.44 -3.69
N ALA A 325 28.48 -10.48 -3.05
CA ALA A 325 29.47 -9.42 -3.18
C ALA A 325 30.26 -9.44 -4.51
N LYS A 326 30.25 -10.56 -5.24
CA LYS A 326 31.00 -10.71 -6.51
C LYS A 326 30.36 -10.01 -7.70
N THR A 327 29.10 -9.56 -7.61
CA THR A 327 28.42 -8.84 -8.68
C THR A 327 27.67 -7.64 -8.13
N LYS A 328 27.70 -6.53 -8.87
CA LYS A 328 26.86 -5.35 -8.62
C LYS A 328 25.49 -5.47 -9.28
N LYS A 329 25.33 -6.36 -10.26
CA LYS A 329 24.06 -6.63 -10.95
C LYS A 329 23.22 -7.62 -10.15
N SER A 330 23.04 -7.31 -8.87
CA SER A 330 22.28 -8.12 -7.92
C SER A 330 21.04 -7.39 -7.44
N TYR A 331 19.90 -8.06 -7.40
CA TYR A 331 18.64 -7.47 -6.93
C TYR A 331 18.00 -8.29 -5.83
N ILE A 332 17.61 -7.62 -4.75
CA ILE A 332 16.83 -8.24 -3.67
C ILE A 332 15.36 -7.84 -3.80
N ARG A 333 14.49 -8.81 -4.09
CA ARG A 333 13.05 -8.66 -3.95
C ARG A 333 12.62 -9.24 -2.60
N ALA A 334 12.52 -8.38 -1.59
CA ALA A 334 11.97 -8.76 -0.29
C ALA A 334 10.44 -8.60 -0.29
N ASN A 335 9.70 -9.35 0.54
CA ASN A 335 8.23 -9.24 0.58
C ASN A 335 7.67 -9.40 1.99
N TYR A 336 6.35 -9.53 2.12
CA TYR A 336 5.59 -9.39 3.37
C TYR A 336 5.95 -10.37 4.49
N GLY A 337 6.69 -11.45 4.23
CA GLY A 337 7.11 -12.40 5.28
C GLY A 337 7.80 -11.70 6.44
N LEU A 338 8.61 -10.67 6.17
CA LEU A 338 9.36 -9.93 7.18
C LEU A 338 8.49 -8.95 7.98
N ASN A 339 7.26 -8.66 7.56
CA ASN A 339 6.38 -7.66 8.19
C ASN A 339 5.50 -8.24 9.31
N ARG A 340 5.57 -9.55 9.55
CA ARG A 340 4.69 -10.28 10.49
C ARG A 340 5.38 -10.61 11.82
N HIS A 341 6.34 -9.77 12.22
CA HIS A 341 7.14 -9.94 13.43
C HIS A 341 7.20 -8.65 14.27
N GLN A 342 7.43 -8.78 15.59
CA GLN A 342 7.53 -7.61 16.48
C GLN A 342 8.72 -6.69 16.14
N ASN A 343 9.78 -7.23 15.56
CA ASN A 343 11.01 -6.54 15.15
C ASN A 343 11.09 -6.26 13.64
N SER A 344 9.96 -6.31 12.92
CA SER A 344 9.89 -6.24 11.46
C SER A 344 10.64 -5.05 10.86
N GLY A 345 10.52 -3.85 11.45
CA GLY A 345 11.17 -2.64 10.92
C GLY A 345 12.70 -2.79 10.85
N GLN A 346 13.32 -3.33 11.89
CA GLN A 346 14.77 -3.57 11.94
C GLN A 346 15.19 -4.70 10.99
N MET A 347 14.37 -5.75 10.85
CA MET A 347 14.61 -6.81 9.87
C MET A 347 14.59 -6.28 8.44
N CYS A 348 13.60 -5.45 8.13
CA CYS A 348 13.50 -4.84 6.81
C CYS A 348 14.69 -3.93 6.54
N ARG A 349 15.06 -3.05 7.49
CA ARG A 349 16.26 -2.19 7.33
C ARG A 349 17.55 -2.99 7.14
N ALA A 350 17.73 -4.11 7.83
CA ALA A 350 18.92 -4.96 7.68
C ALA A 350 19.05 -5.53 6.27
N VAL A 351 17.94 -5.95 5.67
CA VAL A 351 17.91 -6.37 4.26
C VAL A 351 18.08 -5.18 3.33
N LEU A 352 17.49 -4.03 3.65
CA LEU A 352 17.57 -2.84 2.82
C LEU A 352 19.03 -2.41 2.64
N ILE A 353 19.89 -2.44 3.67
CA ILE A 353 21.26 -1.94 3.54
C ILE A 353 22.25 -2.87 2.82
N LEU A 354 21.90 -4.14 2.54
CA LEU A 354 22.80 -5.09 1.85
C LEU A 354 23.34 -4.55 0.51
N PRO A 355 22.51 -3.98 -0.38
CA PRO A 355 22.95 -3.28 -1.58
C PRO A 355 24.01 -2.20 -1.41
N CYS A 356 24.08 -1.54 -0.24
CA CYS A 356 25.09 -0.53 0.03
C CYS A 356 26.48 -1.14 0.12
N PHE A 357 26.58 -2.35 0.68
CA PHE A 357 27.85 -3.03 0.89
C PHE A 357 28.42 -3.62 -0.39
N ASN A 358 27.61 -4.15 -1.31
CA ASN A 358 28.12 -4.63 -2.60
C ASN A 358 28.09 -3.57 -3.72
N GLY A 359 27.55 -2.38 -3.45
CA GLY A 359 27.46 -1.29 -4.42
C GLY A 359 26.44 -1.52 -5.54
N SER A 360 25.49 -2.44 -5.36
CA SER A 360 24.52 -2.79 -6.41
C SER A 360 23.57 -1.66 -6.80
N TRP A 361 23.38 -0.67 -5.91
CA TRP A 361 22.64 0.55 -6.25
C TRP A 361 23.20 1.32 -7.46
N ARG A 362 24.50 1.14 -7.80
CA ARG A 362 25.11 1.73 -9.01
C ARG A 362 24.52 1.17 -10.31
N GLU A 363 23.90 -0.01 -10.27
CA GLU A 363 23.25 -0.66 -11.41
C GLU A 363 21.76 -0.31 -11.44
N GLU A 364 21.41 0.96 -11.73
CA GLU A 364 20.05 1.52 -11.59
C GLU A 364 18.91 0.69 -12.22
N LYS A 365 19.20 -0.09 -13.26
CA LYS A 365 18.19 -0.91 -13.98
C LYS A 365 17.94 -2.27 -13.36
N CYS A 366 18.91 -2.83 -12.64
CA CYS A 366 18.86 -4.24 -12.22
C CYS A 366 19.50 -4.54 -10.86
N GLY A 367 19.94 -3.51 -10.14
CA GLY A 367 20.54 -3.60 -8.82
C GLY A 367 19.65 -3.02 -7.72
N GLY A 368 20.06 -3.16 -6.46
CA GLY A 368 19.36 -2.61 -5.30
C GLY A 368 18.36 -3.58 -4.66
N VAL A 369 17.34 -3.03 -4.00
CA VAL A 369 16.37 -3.78 -3.20
C VAL A 369 14.99 -3.12 -3.25
N ALA A 370 13.93 -3.92 -3.13
CA ALA A 370 12.58 -3.41 -2.92
C ALA A 370 11.68 -4.37 -2.11
N PHE A 371 10.90 -3.82 -1.18
CA PHE A 371 9.75 -4.48 -0.53
C PHE A 371 8.43 -4.24 -1.26
N GLY A 372 8.41 -3.21 -2.09
CA GLY A 372 7.38 -2.78 -3.01
C GLY A 372 7.87 -1.47 -3.61
N GLN A 373 6.98 -0.69 -4.18
CA GLN A 373 7.26 0.65 -4.70
C GLN A 373 6.31 1.66 -4.09
N LEU A 374 5.68 1.34 -2.95
CA LEU A 374 4.65 2.17 -2.30
C LEU A 374 5.20 3.54 -1.90
N GLU A 375 6.40 3.58 -1.34
CA GLU A 375 7.04 4.80 -0.87
C GLU A 375 7.20 5.79 -2.03
N GLU A 376 7.54 5.28 -3.22
CA GLU A 376 7.72 6.11 -4.40
C GLU A 376 6.39 6.38 -5.13
N MET A 377 5.61 5.34 -5.39
CA MET A 377 4.40 5.42 -6.23
C MET A 377 3.22 6.07 -5.51
N TRP A 378 3.10 5.93 -4.19
CA TRP A 378 1.92 6.36 -3.43
C TRP A 378 2.20 7.54 -2.51
N LEU A 379 3.44 7.78 -2.06
CA LEU A 379 3.75 8.89 -1.15
C LEU A 379 4.33 10.14 -1.84
N ARG A 380 4.45 10.12 -3.18
CA ARG A 380 4.84 11.31 -3.97
C ARG A 380 3.67 12.23 -4.33
N PHE A 381 2.42 11.85 -4.03
CA PHE A 381 1.26 12.73 -4.19
C PHE A 381 1.17 13.75 -3.06
N ASP A 382 0.56 14.92 -3.32
CA ASP A 382 0.10 15.78 -2.24
C ASP A 382 -1.16 15.17 -1.60
N LEU A 383 -0.92 14.28 -0.65
CA LEU A 383 -1.99 13.69 0.15
C LEU A 383 -2.79 14.76 0.90
N ALA A 384 -2.25 15.95 1.18
CA ALA A 384 -3.00 17.00 1.86
C ALA A 384 -4.10 17.58 0.95
N LYS A 385 -3.83 17.81 -0.34
CA LYS A 385 -4.89 18.20 -1.28
C LYS A 385 -5.93 17.11 -1.49
N LEU A 386 -5.48 15.85 -1.52
CA LEU A 386 -6.36 14.71 -1.70
C LEU A 386 -7.29 14.48 -0.50
N GLN A 387 -6.74 14.48 0.71
CA GLN A 387 -7.41 14.09 1.95
C GLN A 387 -7.97 15.28 2.73
N ARG A 388 -7.60 16.52 2.36
CA ARG A 388 -8.05 17.78 2.98
C ARG A 388 -7.97 17.77 4.52
N PRO A 389 -6.78 17.57 5.11
CA PRO A 389 -6.60 17.63 6.56
C PRO A 389 -6.88 19.04 7.11
N ASP A 390 -6.93 20.07 6.27
CA ASP A 390 -7.30 21.45 6.64
C ASP A 390 -8.77 21.63 7.05
N LEU A 391 -9.64 20.64 6.77
CA LEU A 391 -11.06 20.68 7.15
C LEU A 391 -11.31 20.60 8.67
N GLY A 392 -10.30 20.21 9.46
CA GLY A 392 -10.37 20.09 10.91
C GLY A 392 -8.99 19.77 11.52
N ASN A 393 -8.91 19.50 12.82
CA ASN A 393 -7.67 19.18 13.52
C ASN A 393 -7.59 17.69 13.89
N ARG A 394 -7.99 16.81 12.95
CA ARG A 394 -8.01 15.36 13.18
C ARG A 394 -6.63 14.77 13.49
N ALA A 395 -5.54 15.43 13.07
CA ALA A 395 -4.18 15.00 13.36
C ALA A 395 -3.86 14.91 14.87
N GLU A 396 -4.56 15.68 15.70
CA GLU A 396 -4.41 15.68 17.16
C GLU A 396 -5.28 14.62 17.86
N LYS A 397 -6.15 13.95 17.11
CA LYS A 397 -7.06 12.92 17.66
C LYS A 397 -6.33 11.59 17.80
N ARG A 398 -6.83 10.77 18.72
CA ARG A 398 -6.31 9.45 19.04
C ARG A 398 -6.16 8.56 17.83
N VAL A 399 -5.25 7.63 17.95
CA VAL A 399 -4.98 6.60 16.96
C VAL A 399 -5.28 5.24 17.55
N VAL A 400 -6.09 4.45 16.85
CA VAL A 400 -6.26 3.03 17.14
C VAL A 400 -5.44 2.24 16.13
N ASN A 401 -4.56 1.38 16.64
CA ASN A 401 -3.75 0.52 15.79
C ASN A 401 -4.59 -0.65 15.27
N MET A 402 -4.62 -0.84 13.94
CA MET A 402 -5.42 -1.86 13.27
C MET A 402 -5.15 -3.28 13.79
N VAL A 403 -3.90 -3.63 14.13
CA VAL A 403 -3.58 -4.96 14.67
C VAL A 403 -3.98 -5.15 16.13
N GLN A 404 -4.30 -4.07 16.84
CA GLN A 404 -4.76 -4.06 18.24
C GLN A 404 -6.27 -3.79 18.38
N ILE A 405 -7.01 -3.72 17.26
CA ILE A 405 -8.43 -3.32 17.27
C ILE A 405 -9.31 -4.24 18.14
N GLY A 406 -8.98 -5.53 18.23
CA GLY A 406 -9.70 -6.47 19.11
C GLY A 406 -9.63 -6.06 20.58
N ARG A 407 -8.45 -5.64 21.05
CA ARG A 407 -8.25 -5.15 22.41
C ARG A 407 -8.96 -3.80 22.64
N ALA A 408 -8.89 -2.91 21.66
CA ALA A 408 -9.59 -1.63 21.70
C ALA A 408 -11.12 -1.79 21.82
N LEU A 409 -11.71 -2.72 21.06
CA LEU A 409 -13.16 -2.94 21.06
C LEU A 409 -13.66 -3.75 22.27
N ALA A 410 -12.98 -4.84 22.63
CA ALA A 410 -13.44 -5.76 23.67
C ALA A 410 -13.05 -5.34 25.09
N ASP A 411 -11.85 -4.79 25.24
CA ASP A 411 -11.25 -4.54 26.55
C ASP A 411 -11.10 -3.04 26.83
N ASN A 412 -11.40 -2.18 25.84
CA ASN A 412 -11.30 -0.73 25.92
C ASN A 412 -9.88 -0.23 26.25
N ILE A 413 -8.87 -0.85 25.63
CA ILE A 413 -7.46 -0.50 25.86
C ILE A 413 -6.78 -0.10 24.56
N GLY A 414 -6.06 1.02 24.58
CA GLY A 414 -5.30 1.59 23.49
C GLY A 414 -3.97 0.89 23.20
N VAL A 415 -3.25 1.40 22.21
CA VAL A 415 -1.95 0.87 21.77
C VAL A 415 -0.83 1.09 22.80
N ASP A 416 -0.94 2.15 23.59
CA ASP A 416 -0.09 2.47 24.74
C ASP A 416 -0.33 1.54 25.94
N GLY A 417 -1.43 0.78 25.92
CA GLY A 417 -1.85 -0.09 27.00
C GLY A 417 -2.73 0.59 28.05
N GLU A 418 -3.09 1.86 27.84
CA GLU A 418 -3.96 2.63 28.72
C GLU A 418 -5.43 2.53 28.28
N GLN A 419 -6.34 2.78 29.23
CA GLN A 419 -7.77 2.74 28.94
C GLN A 419 -8.15 3.81 27.92
N LEU A 420 -8.94 3.46 26.91
CA LEU A 420 -9.47 4.43 25.97
C LEU A 420 -10.48 5.34 26.66
N ASP A 421 -10.23 6.64 26.60
CA ASP A 421 -11.15 7.69 27.02
C ASP A 421 -11.27 8.73 25.88
N PRO A 422 -12.45 8.89 25.24
CA PRO A 422 -13.68 8.13 25.46
C PRO A 422 -13.56 6.65 25.04
N PRO A 423 -14.48 5.74 25.38
CA PRO A 423 -14.55 4.43 24.72
C PRO A 423 -14.97 4.55 23.23
N ILE A 424 -14.77 3.48 22.45
CA ILE A 424 -15.37 3.39 21.10
C ILE A 424 -16.88 3.10 21.26
N LYS A 425 -17.71 3.93 20.62
CA LYS A 425 -19.19 3.87 20.66
C LYS A 425 -19.82 3.81 19.28
N THR A 426 -19.12 4.26 18.25
CA THR A 426 -19.48 4.05 16.85
C THR A 426 -18.30 3.44 16.10
N LEU A 427 -18.55 2.39 15.31
CA LEU A 427 -17.60 1.78 14.40
C LEU A 427 -18.15 1.84 12.98
N PHE A 428 -17.40 2.44 12.05
CA PHE A 428 -17.78 2.55 10.65
C PHE A 428 -16.80 1.79 9.77
N VAL A 429 -17.22 0.64 9.22
CA VAL A 429 -16.38 -0.31 8.50
C VAL A 429 -16.64 -0.22 7.00
N TYR A 430 -15.58 -0.11 6.21
CA TYR A 430 -15.62 -0.15 4.74
C TYR A 430 -14.29 -0.73 4.22
N ASN A 431 -14.30 -1.32 3.03
CA ASN A 431 -13.13 -1.98 2.43
C ASN A 431 -12.46 -3.04 3.34
N SER A 432 -13.17 -3.66 4.27
CA SER A 432 -12.58 -4.66 5.17
C SER A 432 -13.62 -5.54 5.85
N ASP A 433 -13.34 -6.85 5.90
CA ASP A 433 -14.04 -7.79 6.76
C ASP A 433 -13.33 -7.89 8.13
N ILE A 434 -13.46 -6.83 8.94
CA ILE A 434 -12.79 -6.67 10.24
C ILE A 434 -12.98 -7.89 11.16
N ALA A 435 -14.15 -8.51 11.17
CA ALA A 435 -14.48 -9.65 12.03
C ALA A 435 -13.66 -10.91 11.69
N ASN A 436 -13.10 -10.99 10.49
CA ASN A 436 -12.38 -12.16 9.98
C ASN A 436 -10.88 -11.92 9.81
N CYS A 437 -10.48 -10.78 9.20
CA CYS A 437 -9.12 -10.59 8.71
C CYS A 437 -8.12 -10.01 9.72
N THR A 438 -8.60 -9.57 10.89
CA THR A 438 -7.76 -8.91 11.90
C THR A 438 -7.21 -9.90 12.94
N PRO A 439 -6.00 -9.65 13.49
CA PRO A 439 -5.47 -10.46 14.59
C PRO A 439 -6.39 -10.42 15.82
N ASN A 440 -6.36 -11.49 16.62
CA ASN A 440 -7.23 -11.61 17.79
C ASN A 440 -8.73 -11.45 17.45
N SER A 441 -9.17 -12.09 16.36
CA SER A 441 -10.54 -12.00 15.86
C SER A 441 -11.61 -12.45 16.88
N GLY A 442 -11.23 -13.28 17.87
CA GLY A 442 -12.08 -13.59 19.02
C GLY A 442 -12.45 -12.34 19.83
N ASN A 443 -11.47 -11.51 20.20
CA ASN A 443 -11.76 -10.24 20.88
C ASN A 443 -12.47 -9.25 19.96
N VAL A 444 -12.12 -9.22 18.67
CA VAL A 444 -12.83 -8.34 17.71
C VAL A 444 -14.33 -8.65 17.69
N ARG A 445 -14.70 -9.93 17.49
CA ARG A 445 -16.10 -10.38 17.50
C ARG A 445 -16.77 -10.13 18.86
N LYS A 446 -16.06 -10.35 19.98
CA LYS A 446 -16.55 -10.02 21.33
C LYS A 446 -16.87 -8.53 21.46
N GLY A 447 -15.98 -7.65 21.02
CA GLY A 447 -16.17 -6.21 21.05
C GLY A 447 -17.28 -5.73 20.11
N MET A 448 -17.36 -6.29 18.91
CA MET A 448 -18.43 -5.99 17.95
C MET A 448 -19.82 -6.48 18.39
N SER A 449 -19.89 -7.44 19.31
CA SER A 449 -21.16 -7.95 19.88
C SER A 449 -21.75 -7.05 20.96
N ARG A 450 -21.07 -5.96 21.33
CA ARG A 450 -21.54 -5.03 22.34
C ARG A 450 -22.81 -4.30 21.88
N GLU A 451 -23.83 -4.28 22.73
CA GLU A 451 -25.09 -3.56 22.47
C GLU A 451 -24.93 -2.03 22.51
N ASP A 452 -23.89 -1.53 23.19
CA ASP A 452 -23.60 -0.09 23.31
C ASP A 452 -22.67 0.45 22.21
N LEU A 453 -22.38 -0.36 21.18
CA LEU A 453 -21.55 0.00 20.05
C LEU A 453 -22.41 0.00 18.78
N PHE A 454 -22.60 1.15 18.14
CA PHE A 454 -23.27 1.21 16.84
C PHE A 454 -22.28 0.88 15.71
N ILE A 455 -22.66 0.00 14.78
CA ILE A 455 -21.79 -0.50 13.71
C ILE A 455 -22.45 -0.28 12.35
N THR A 456 -21.75 0.41 11.46
CA THR A 456 -22.10 0.47 10.03
C THR A 456 -21.08 -0.32 9.22
N VAL A 457 -21.53 -1.11 8.26
CA VAL A 457 -20.68 -1.87 7.33
C VAL A 457 -21.09 -1.53 5.90
N HIS A 458 -20.19 -0.91 5.13
CA HIS A 458 -20.35 -0.71 3.68
C HIS A 458 -19.56 -1.78 2.94
N GLU A 459 -20.27 -2.67 2.26
CA GLU A 459 -19.71 -3.95 1.85
C GLU A 459 -20.35 -4.49 0.56
N THR A 460 -19.54 -5.19 -0.25
CA THR A 460 -19.98 -5.74 -1.54
C THR A 460 -20.74 -7.06 -1.36
N PHE A 461 -20.39 -7.86 -0.34
CA PHE A 461 -20.97 -9.19 -0.05
C PHE A 461 -21.40 -9.34 1.41
N TRP A 462 -22.31 -10.25 1.72
CA TRP A 462 -22.60 -10.57 3.12
C TRP A 462 -21.40 -11.28 3.79
N THR A 463 -20.55 -10.51 4.47
CA THR A 463 -19.33 -10.97 5.17
C THR A 463 -19.58 -11.24 6.66
N ASP A 464 -18.59 -11.80 7.37
CA ASP A 464 -18.65 -12.02 8.81
C ASP A 464 -18.95 -10.70 9.56
N SER A 465 -18.38 -9.59 9.09
CA SER A 465 -18.57 -8.27 9.68
C SER A 465 -20.01 -7.77 9.59
N CYS A 466 -20.73 -8.08 8.51
CA CYS A 466 -22.15 -7.73 8.36
C CYS A 466 -22.99 -8.31 9.51
N MET A 467 -22.66 -9.49 10.05
CA MET A 467 -23.44 -10.14 11.10
C MET A 467 -23.43 -9.37 12.43
N TYR A 468 -22.52 -8.41 12.60
CA TYR A 468 -22.45 -7.57 13.80
C TYR A 468 -22.94 -6.14 13.55
N ALA A 469 -23.24 -5.80 12.29
CA ALA A 469 -23.65 -4.47 11.89
C ALA A 469 -25.07 -4.12 12.40
N ASP A 470 -25.29 -2.85 12.70
CA ASP A 470 -26.62 -2.28 12.86
C ASP A 470 -27.19 -1.86 11.52
N ILE A 471 -26.34 -1.29 10.65
CA ILE A 471 -26.66 -0.92 9.27
C ILE A 471 -25.64 -1.55 8.32
N VAL A 472 -26.14 -2.22 7.27
CA VAL A 472 -25.33 -2.70 6.15
C VAL A 472 -25.69 -1.91 4.91
N LEU A 473 -24.68 -1.33 4.25
CA LEU A 473 -24.83 -0.53 3.04
C LEU A 473 -24.23 -1.28 1.83
N PRO A 474 -24.89 -1.24 0.66
CA PRO A 474 -24.40 -1.93 -0.53
C PRO A 474 -23.21 -1.18 -1.17
N ALA A 475 -22.05 -1.83 -1.22
CA ALA A 475 -20.88 -1.33 -1.95
C ALA A 475 -20.82 -1.87 -3.38
N ASP A 476 -20.24 -1.07 -4.25
CA ASP A 476 -20.03 -1.39 -5.65
C ASP A 476 -18.82 -2.33 -5.86
N THR A 477 -18.60 -2.69 -7.12
CA THR A 477 -17.46 -3.44 -7.64
C THR A 477 -16.68 -2.57 -8.62
N ALA A 478 -15.47 -2.98 -8.98
CA ALA A 478 -14.61 -2.16 -9.86
C ALA A 478 -15.16 -1.95 -11.28
N LEU A 479 -16.22 -2.66 -11.69
CA LEU A 479 -16.88 -2.42 -12.99
C LEU A 479 -17.95 -1.31 -12.93
N GLU A 480 -18.29 -0.83 -11.74
CA GLU A 480 -19.42 0.07 -11.49
C GLU A 480 -18.97 1.49 -11.10
N ARG A 481 -17.66 1.75 -10.99
CA ARG A 481 -17.11 3.05 -10.57
C ARG A 481 -16.00 3.59 -11.45
N THR A 482 -15.86 4.91 -11.38
CA THR A 482 -14.63 5.60 -11.71
C THR A 482 -13.61 5.40 -10.60
N ASP A 483 -12.39 5.03 -10.95
CA ASP A 483 -11.29 4.92 -9.99
C ASP A 483 -9.94 5.04 -10.71
N CYS A 484 -8.88 5.24 -9.95
CA CYS A 484 -7.52 5.33 -10.46
C CYS A 484 -6.59 4.47 -9.61
N HIS A 485 -5.68 3.75 -10.25
CA HIS A 485 -4.83 2.76 -9.58
C HIS A 485 -3.36 3.06 -9.86
N TRP A 486 -2.54 3.04 -8.80
CA TRP A 486 -1.09 3.05 -8.93
C TRP A 486 -0.58 1.71 -8.47
N ALA A 487 0.15 1.03 -9.35
CA ALA A 487 0.79 -0.21 -8.96
C ALA A 487 1.83 0.06 -7.88
N TYR A 488 1.96 -0.89 -6.97
CA TYR A 488 2.96 -0.85 -5.91
C TYR A 488 4.00 -1.95 -6.05
N GLY A 489 3.92 -2.74 -7.10
CA GLY A 489 5.00 -3.63 -7.54
C GLY A 489 5.50 -3.35 -8.93
N SER A 490 4.89 -2.42 -9.69
CA SER A 490 5.39 -2.00 -10.99
C SER A 490 5.24 -0.50 -11.19
N TRP A 491 5.87 0.04 -12.23
CA TRP A 491 5.88 1.46 -12.54
C TRP A 491 4.73 1.87 -13.46
N PHE A 492 3.52 1.37 -13.19
CA PHE A 492 2.34 1.62 -14.02
C PHE A 492 1.18 2.14 -13.19
N MET A 493 0.38 2.99 -13.82
CA MET A 493 -0.88 3.49 -13.30
C MET A 493 -1.97 3.26 -14.33
N GLY A 494 -3.22 3.23 -13.87
CA GLY A 494 -4.37 3.03 -14.74
C GLY A 494 -5.62 3.74 -14.21
N VAL A 495 -6.54 4.04 -15.12
CA VAL A 495 -7.84 4.62 -14.79
C VAL A 495 -8.92 3.63 -15.22
N ALA A 496 -9.91 3.44 -14.36
CA ALA A 496 -11.13 2.72 -14.65
C ALA A 496 -12.29 3.71 -14.73
N ARG A 497 -13.20 3.47 -15.68
CA ARG A 497 -14.50 4.11 -15.75
C ARG A 497 -15.59 3.04 -15.59
N PRO A 498 -16.80 3.40 -15.13
CA PRO A 498 -17.90 2.45 -15.03
C PRO A 498 -18.14 1.77 -16.38
N VAL A 499 -18.12 0.44 -16.39
CA VAL A 499 -18.44 -0.38 -17.55
C VAL A 499 -19.92 -0.74 -17.54
N ILE A 500 -20.49 -0.93 -16.36
CA ILE A 500 -21.90 -1.23 -16.14
C ILE A 500 -22.48 -0.23 -15.15
N GLU A 501 -23.80 -0.07 -15.17
CA GLU A 501 -24.51 0.63 -14.09
C GLU A 501 -24.39 -0.16 -12.78
N PRO A 502 -24.35 0.52 -11.62
CA PRO A 502 -24.36 -0.15 -10.34
C PRO A 502 -25.54 -1.12 -10.19
N LEU A 503 -25.27 -2.32 -9.70
CA LEU A 503 -26.29 -3.33 -9.49
C LEU A 503 -27.07 -3.04 -8.21
N GLY A 504 -28.39 -2.97 -8.35
CA GLY A 504 -29.30 -2.68 -7.24
C GLY A 504 -29.23 -1.20 -6.88
N GLU A 505 -28.94 -0.91 -5.62
CA GLU A 505 -28.70 0.44 -5.10
C GLU A 505 -27.27 0.58 -4.57
N SER A 506 -26.32 -0.22 -5.06
CA SER A 506 -24.92 -0.13 -4.64
C SER A 506 -24.29 1.21 -5.05
N ILE A 507 -23.48 1.79 -4.18
CA ILE A 507 -22.70 2.99 -4.47
C ILE A 507 -21.25 2.81 -4.06
N ASN A 508 -20.36 3.58 -4.68
CA ASN A 508 -18.95 3.62 -4.33
C ASN A 508 -18.68 4.45 -3.07
N ASN A 509 -17.47 4.34 -2.53
CA ASN A 509 -17.08 5.04 -1.30
C ASN A 509 -17.13 6.56 -1.46
N THR A 510 -16.71 7.10 -2.61
CA THR A 510 -16.67 8.55 -2.80
C THR A 510 -18.08 9.14 -2.71
N GLU A 511 -19.05 8.52 -3.37
CA GLU A 511 -20.45 8.94 -3.30
C GLU A 511 -21.05 8.75 -1.90
N LEU A 512 -20.78 7.63 -1.22
CA LEU A 512 -21.24 7.41 0.15
C LEU A 512 -20.81 8.56 1.08
N PHE A 513 -19.53 8.94 1.03
CA PHE A 513 -19.02 10.00 1.90
C PHE A 513 -19.52 11.39 1.50
N ARG A 514 -19.82 11.65 0.21
CA ARG A 514 -20.53 12.88 -0.21
C ARG A 514 -21.95 12.92 0.34
N MET A 515 -22.70 11.81 0.28
CA MET A 515 -24.05 11.70 0.82
C MET A 515 -24.08 11.91 2.34
N LEU A 516 -23.13 11.31 3.07
CA LEU A 516 -22.96 11.52 4.51
C LEU A 516 -22.58 12.97 4.83
N ALA A 517 -21.65 13.57 4.09
CA ALA A 517 -21.27 14.97 4.27
C ALA A 517 -22.48 15.92 4.10
N LYS A 518 -23.32 15.65 3.09
CA LYS A 518 -24.56 16.41 2.87
C LYS A 518 -25.54 16.28 4.04
N LYS A 519 -25.75 15.07 4.58
CA LYS A 519 -26.66 14.84 5.72
C LYS A 519 -26.12 15.35 7.06
N MET A 520 -24.81 15.54 7.15
CA MET A 520 -24.13 16.18 8.30
C MET A 520 -23.97 17.70 8.15
N ASP A 521 -24.50 18.30 7.08
CA ASP A 521 -24.37 19.73 6.76
C ASP A 521 -22.90 20.19 6.65
N TYR A 522 -22.01 19.35 6.12
CA TYR A 522 -20.59 19.63 5.96
C TYR A 522 -20.22 20.30 4.63
N VAL A 523 -21.16 20.38 3.69
CA VAL A 523 -20.93 20.98 2.37
C VAL A 523 -20.94 22.51 2.49
N ASP A 524 -19.77 23.13 2.31
CA ASP A 524 -19.62 24.59 2.28
C ASP A 524 -19.79 25.10 0.83
N PRO A 525 -20.63 26.11 0.56
CA PRO A 525 -20.78 26.67 -0.79
C PRO A 525 -19.52 27.36 -1.34
N ASN A 526 -18.52 27.68 -0.52
CA ASN A 526 -17.29 28.35 -0.91
C ASN A 526 -16.09 27.38 -1.07
N ASP A 527 -16.29 26.09 -0.85
CA ASP A 527 -15.28 25.04 -0.96
C ASP A 527 -15.84 23.88 -1.80
N ASN A 528 -14.96 23.17 -2.52
CA ASN A 528 -15.34 21.99 -3.30
C ASN A 528 -14.99 20.66 -2.61
N ALA A 529 -14.55 20.67 -1.34
CA ALA A 529 -14.13 19.47 -0.61
C ALA A 529 -15.05 18.25 -0.78
N PHE A 530 -16.37 18.46 -0.78
CA PHE A 530 -17.38 17.41 -0.90
C PHE A 530 -18.21 17.47 -2.21
N THR A 531 -17.90 18.39 -3.12
CA THR A 531 -18.60 18.55 -4.42
C THR A 531 -17.69 18.28 -5.61
N GLN A 532 -16.38 18.24 -5.40
CA GLN A 532 -15.40 17.84 -6.41
C GLN A 532 -15.72 16.44 -6.93
N SER A 533 -15.78 16.29 -8.24
CA SER A 533 -16.05 15.03 -8.92
C SER A 533 -14.85 14.08 -8.88
N ASP A 534 -15.11 12.78 -9.06
CA ASP A 534 -14.05 11.76 -9.09
C ASP A 534 -13.04 12.01 -10.22
N GLU A 535 -13.51 12.50 -11.38
CA GLU A 535 -12.65 12.85 -12.53
C GLU A 535 -11.76 14.06 -12.23
N GLU A 536 -12.28 15.10 -11.57
CA GLU A 536 -11.48 16.25 -11.12
C GLU A 536 -10.42 15.83 -10.10
N ILE A 537 -10.74 14.92 -9.17
CA ILE A 537 -9.75 14.39 -8.22
C ILE A 537 -8.62 13.66 -8.95
N ILE A 538 -8.94 12.82 -9.94
CA ILE A 538 -7.92 12.12 -10.75
C ILE A 538 -7.05 13.13 -11.51
N GLN A 539 -7.66 14.16 -12.09
CA GLN A 539 -6.94 15.20 -12.80
C GLN A 539 -6.02 15.99 -11.87
N ASP A 540 -6.47 16.35 -10.67
CA ASP A 540 -5.63 17.05 -9.67
C ASP A 540 -4.40 16.21 -9.29
N ILE A 541 -4.58 14.90 -9.08
CA ILE A 541 -3.48 13.95 -8.82
C ILE A 541 -2.44 13.96 -9.95
N LEU A 542 -2.87 14.14 -11.21
CA LEU A 542 -2.00 14.18 -12.39
C LEU A 542 -1.43 15.58 -12.68
N ILE A 543 -2.18 16.67 -12.40
CA ILE A 543 -1.82 18.07 -12.70
C ILE A 543 -0.80 18.61 -11.70
N GLU A 544 -0.89 18.26 -10.43
CA GLU A 544 0.16 18.63 -9.45
C GLU A 544 1.57 18.23 -9.90
N ALA A 545 1.65 17.19 -10.73
CA ALA A 545 2.88 16.77 -11.36
C ALA A 545 3.31 17.60 -12.58
N ASN A 546 2.78 18.80 -12.83
CA ASN A 546 3.12 19.58 -14.02
C ASN A 546 3.30 21.10 -13.75
N ASN A 547 3.27 21.56 -12.49
CA ASN A 547 3.30 23.00 -12.17
C ASN A 547 4.73 23.47 -11.85
N ASP A 548 5.17 24.59 -12.47
CA ASP A 548 6.54 25.14 -12.35
C ASP A 548 6.79 25.98 -11.08
N GLU A 549 5.86 25.98 -10.11
CA GLU A 549 5.89 26.87 -8.93
C GLU A 549 6.62 26.29 -7.70
N GLY A 550 7.68 25.51 -7.90
CA GLY A 550 8.65 25.19 -6.85
C GLY A 550 8.19 24.28 -5.70
N GLU A 551 6.94 23.81 -5.68
CA GLU A 551 6.43 22.83 -4.70
C GLU A 551 6.44 21.40 -5.28
N ARG A 552 6.56 20.42 -4.38
CA ARG A 552 6.86 18.99 -4.63
C ARG A 552 6.29 18.43 -5.94
N PHE A 553 7.14 18.36 -6.95
CA PHE A 553 6.82 17.77 -8.22
C PHE A 553 6.84 16.22 -8.13
N ASN A 554 5.72 15.54 -8.39
CA ASN A 554 5.74 14.09 -8.55
C ASN A 554 6.42 13.71 -9.88
N CYS A 555 7.72 13.40 -9.81
CA CYS A 555 8.53 13.08 -10.99
C CYS A 555 8.05 11.86 -11.80
N LEU A 556 7.18 11.02 -11.22
CA LEU A 556 6.67 9.81 -11.86
C LEU A 556 5.54 10.07 -12.85
N THR A 557 4.89 11.22 -12.78
CA THR A 557 3.76 11.57 -13.66
C THR A 557 4.15 12.59 -14.74
N GLU A 558 5.44 12.91 -14.88
CA GLU A 558 5.97 13.75 -15.96
C GLU A 558 5.52 13.26 -17.33
N GLY A 559 4.82 14.11 -18.09
CA GLY A 559 4.40 13.80 -19.45
C GLY A 559 3.27 12.78 -19.55
N ILE A 560 2.63 12.43 -18.43
CA ILE A 560 1.39 11.64 -18.42
C ILE A 560 0.21 12.61 -18.50
N ASP A 561 -0.59 12.43 -19.55
CA ASP A 561 -1.83 13.18 -19.77
C ASP A 561 -3.04 12.30 -19.42
N TYR A 562 -4.07 12.90 -18.84
CA TYR A 562 -5.27 12.18 -18.41
C TYR A 562 -6.05 11.58 -19.59
N GLU A 563 -6.16 12.28 -20.73
CA GLU A 563 -6.89 11.78 -21.90
C GLU A 563 -6.16 10.57 -22.50
N ASP A 564 -4.83 10.61 -22.57
CA ASP A 564 -4.02 9.49 -23.03
C ASP A 564 -4.11 8.30 -22.05
N LEU A 565 -4.14 8.54 -20.74
CA LEU A 565 -4.32 7.51 -19.72
C LEU A 565 -5.67 6.81 -19.84
N VAL A 566 -6.76 7.56 -20.02
CA VAL A 566 -8.11 7.00 -20.23
C VAL A 566 -8.16 6.21 -21.54
N LYS A 567 -7.58 6.74 -22.61
CA LYS A 567 -7.60 6.12 -23.93
C LYS A 567 -6.82 4.79 -23.96
N ASN A 568 -5.70 4.72 -23.27
CA ASN A 568 -4.82 3.55 -23.27
C ASN A 568 -5.15 2.59 -22.12
N GLY A 569 -5.92 3.04 -21.12
CA GLY A 569 -6.22 2.34 -19.86
C GLY A 569 -5.08 2.33 -18.84
N TRP A 570 -3.83 2.50 -19.29
CA TRP A 570 -2.65 2.55 -18.44
C TRP A 570 -1.59 3.51 -18.97
N ALA A 571 -0.73 3.99 -18.07
CA ALA A 571 0.47 4.75 -18.39
C ALA A 571 1.66 4.26 -17.56
N ARG A 572 2.86 4.35 -18.12
CA ARG A 572 4.11 4.06 -17.39
C ARG A 572 4.55 5.32 -16.66
N ALA A 573 4.89 5.18 -15.39
CA ALA A 573 5.54 6.21 -14.60
C ALA A 573 6.92 6.59 -15.19
N SER A 574 7.24 7.88 -15.13
CA SER A 574 8.46 8.52 -15.63
C SER A 574 9.70 8.23 -14.76
N THR A 575 10.02 6.95 -14.64
CA THR A 575 11.16 6.40 -13.88
C THR A 575 12.54 6.84 -14.35
N ASN A 576 12.63 7.40 -15.56
CA ASN A 576 13.85 7.98 -16.13
C ASN A 576 13.96 9.51 -15.89
N SER A 577 13.07 10.10 -15.11
CA SER A 577 13.15 11.52 -14.76
C SER A 577 14.49 11.81 -14.09
N LYS A 578 15.17 12.88 -14.54
CA LYS A 578 16.40 13.35 -13.89
C LYS A 578 16.17 13.78 -12.44
N ARG A 579 14.94 14.10 -12.06
CA ARG A 579 14.58 14.46 -10.68
C ARG A 579 14.51 13.24 -9.76
N ARG A 580 14.28 12.06 -10.32
CA ARG A 580 14.26 10.78 -9.59
C ARG A 580 15.67 10.25 -9.27
N ASP A 581 16.70 10.75 -9.95
CA ASP A 581 18.09 10.26 -9.84
C ASP A 581 18.67 10.54 -8.44
N PHE A 582 18.39 9.67 -7.48
CA PHE A 582 18.80 9.78 -6.08
C PHE A 582 20.32 9.64 -5.90
N LEU A 583 21.02 8.96 -6.82
CA LEU A 583 22.48 8.85 -6.79
C LEU A 583 23.15 10.20 -7.08
N LYS A 584 22.55 11.02 -7.96
CA LYS A 584 23.05 12.36 -8.29
C LYS A 584 22.47 13.46 -7.42
N ASN A 585 21.17 13.40 -7.14
CA ASN A 585 20.45 14.47 -6.42
C ASN A 585 20.51 14.30 -4.90
N GLY A 586 20.98 13.16 -4.41
CA GLY A 586 20.92 12.76 -3.02
C GLY A 586 19.61 12.06 -2.67
N TRP A 587 19.67 11.31 -1.58
CA TRP A 587 18.55 10.52 -1.07
C TRP A 587 17.57 11.43 -0.31
N GLU A 588 16.29 11.07 -0.25
CA GLU A 588 15.25 11.86 0.43
C GLU A 588 15.24 11.62 1.95
N THR A 589 16.43 11.63 2.53
CA THR A 589 16.71 11.40 3.95
C THR A 589 17.28 12.67 4.59
N PRO A 590 17.33 12.75 5.93
CA PRO A 590 17.93 13.90 6.62
C PRO A 590 19.38 14.17 6.20
N SER A 591 20.21 13.14 6.04
CA SER A 591 21.62 13.28 5.64
C SER A 591 21.85 13.47 4.14
N LYS A 592 20.79 13.37 3.32
CA LYS A 592 20.87 13.24 1.84
C LYS A 592 21.63 12.01 1.35
N LYS A 593 21.89 11.05 2.26
CA LYS A 593 22.55 9.77 2.02
C LYS A 593 21.66 8.62 2.51
N ILE A 594 21.98 7.40 2.12
CA ILE A 594 21.37 6.21 2.69
C ILE A 594 21.70 6.15 4.19
N GLU A 595 20.68 6.13 5.03
CA GLU A 595 20.85 6.06 6.48
C GLU A 595 21.11 4.61 6.90
N ILE A 596 22.37 4.23 7.12
CA ILE A 596 22.69 2.97 7.84
C ILE A 596 22.44 3.19 9.33
N LYS A 597 22.86 4.34 9.85
CA LYS A 597 22.44 4.89 11.14
C LYS A 597 21.33 5.91 10.91
N CYS A 598 20.20 5.81 11.60
CA CYS A 598 19.13 6.80 11.48
C CYS A 598 18.72 7.30 12.88
N GLU A 599 19.16 8.50 13.24
CA GLU A 599 18.90 9.09 14.57
C GLU A 599 17.41 9.42 14.78
N ALA A 600 16.71 9.79 13.70
CA ALA A 600 15.28 10.06 13.72
C ALA A 600 14.43 8.88 14.22
N ILE A 601 14.91 7.63 14.09
CA ILE A 601 14.23 6.45 14.65
C ILE A 601 14.29 6.48 16.18
N SER A 602 15.45 6.79 16.77
CA SER A 602 15.60 6.82 18.21
C SER A 602 14.88 8.00 18.85
N ASP A 603 14.79 9.12 18.14
CA ASP A 603 14.02 10.29 18.55
C ASP A 603 12.51 10.00 18.54
N ALA A 604 12.02 9.33 17.49
CA ALA A 604 10.60 8.96 17.37
C ALA A 604 10.22 7.79 18.29
N TYR A 605 11.13 6.85 18.53
CA TYR A 605 10.88 5.62 19.29
C TYR A 605 11.99 5.38 20.33
N PRO A 606 11.89 6.00 21.53
CA PRO A 606 12.86 5.83 22.59
C PRO A 606 13.09 4.35 22.94
N GLY A 607 14.35 3.91 22.93
CA GLY A 607 14.73 2.51 23.18
C GLY A 607 14.86 1.64 21.93
N VAL A 608 14.52 2.16 20.75
CA VAL A 608 14.88 1.55 19.46
C VAL A 608 16.25 2.06 19.03
N SER A 609 17.14 1.16 18.64
CA SER A 609 18.49 1.54 18.19
C SER A 609 18.43 2.32 16.87
N PRO A 610 19.30 3.33 16.69
CA PRO A 610 19.45 3.99 15.39
C PRO A 610 20.13 3.05 14.37
N PHE A 611 20.81 2.01 14.88
CA PHE A 611 21.44 0.94 14.13
C PHE A 611 20.59 -0.33 14.12
N LEU A 612 21.01 -1.26 13.27
CA LEU A 612 20.46 -2.60 13.14
C LEU A 612 20.98 -3.51 14.25
N ASN A 613 20.53 -3.28 15.49
CA ASN A 613 20.97 -4.04 16.65
C ASN A 613 19.89 -5.02 17.15
N MET A 614 20.10 -6.30 16.86
CA MET A 614 19.21 -7.40 17.25
C MET A 614 19.45 -7.95 18.66
N PHE A 615 20.51 -7.50 19.34
CA PHE A 615 20.84 -7.92 20.70
C PHE A 615 20.23 -7.01 21.78
N LEU A 616 19.60 -5.91 21.38
CA LEU A 616 18.83 -5.12 22.32
C LEU A 616 17.59 -5.90 22.73
N LYS A 617 17.54 -6.28 24.01
CA LYS A 617 16.30 -6.70 24.64
C LYS A 617 15.33 -5.54 24.51
N TRP A 618 14.37 -5.64 23.59
CA TRP A 618 13.20 -4.80 23.67
C TRP A 618 12.59 -5.08 25.06
N LYS A 619 12.63 -4.09 25.96
CA LYS A 619 11.86 -4.13 27.21
C LYS A 619 10.40 -3.94 26.82
N ALA A 620 9.84 -4.92 26.10
CA ALA A 620 8.42 -5.14 26.15
C ALA A 620 8.12 -5.39 27.63
N LYS A 621 7.44 -4.46 28.30
CA LYS A 621 6.48 -4.92 29.30
C LYS A 621 5.68 -6.00 28.56
N ARG A 622 5.71 -7.24 29.04
CA ARG A 622 4.96 -8.36 28.46
C ARG A 622 3.52 -7.90 28.23
N ILE A 623 3.20 -7.58 26.99
CA ILE A 623 1.83 -7.48 26.50
C ILE A 623 1.67 -8.72 25.64
N LEU A 624 1.45 -9.84 26.33
CA LEU A 624 0.83 -11.04 25.77
C LEU A 624 -0.61 -11.05 26.28
#